data_AF-A0A7W5L370-F1
#
_entry.id   AF-A0A7W5L370-F1
#
_cell.length_a   1.000
_cell.length_b   1.000
_cell.length_c   1.000
_cell.angle_alpha   90.00
_cell.angle_beta   90.00
_cell.angle_gamma   90.00
#
_symmetry.space_group_name_H-M   'P 1'
#
loop_
_entity.id
_entity.type
_entity.pdbx_description
1 polymer ?
#
loop_
_entity_poly.entity_id
_entity_poly.type
_entity_poly.pdbx_seq_one_letter_code
_entity_poly.pdbx_strand_id
1 'polypeptide(L)' 'MHEMTPSEMLRDPMIRQMLRADRISLASFEALLDAAARRHARSASDGTFAASKMPDSWSVYAAANI' A
#
# COMPACT_ATOMS: atom_id res chain seq x y z
N MET A 1 -15.80 -1.92 4.33
CA MET A 1 -14.51 -1.96 5.05
C MET A 1 -14.35 -0.62 5.75
N HIS A 2 -13.87 -0.59 7.00
CA HIS A 2 -13.60 0.66 7.70
C HIS A 2 -12.21 1.15 7.28
N GLU A 3 -12.14 2.26 6.54
CA GLU A 3 -10.87 2.90 6.23
C GLU A 3 -10.35 3.63 7.46
N MET A 4 -9.16 3.28 7.92
CA MET A 4 -8.51 3.94 9.05
C MET A 4 -7.80 5.21 8.58
N THR A 5 -7.90 6.28 9.36
CA THR A 5 -7.10 7.47 9.10
C THR A 5 -5.61 7.19 9.40
N PRO A 6 -4.67 7.93 8.77
CA PRO A 6 -3.24 7.84 9.07
C PRO A 6 -2.93 7.94 10.57
N SER A 7 -3.65 8.80 11.29
CA SER A 7 -3.50 8.99 12.72
C SER A 7 -3.97 7.80 13.55
N GLU A 8 -5.00 7.09 13.11
CA GLU A 8 -5.46 5.85 13.75
C GLU A 8 -4.47 4.71 13.51
N MET A 9 -3.93 4.60 12.28
CA MET A 9 -2.90 3.61 11.96
C MET A 9 -1.64 3.79 12.82
N LEU A 10 -1.24 5.03 13.10
CA LEU A 10 -0.08 5.33 13.96
C LEU A 10 -0.31 4.98 15.44
N ARG A 11 -1.56 4.99 15.90
CA ARG A 11 -1.94 4.68 17.28
C ARG A 11 -2.25 3.21 17.51
N ASP A 12 -2.43 2.45 16.44
CA ASP A 12 -2.77 1.03 16.52
C ASP A 12 -1.62 0.21 17.17
N PRO A 13 -1.92 -0.58 18.22
CA PRO A 13 -0.89 -1.33 18.94
C PRO A 13 -0.26 -2.44 18.08
N MET A 14 -1.01 -3.06 17.17
CA MET A 14 -0.50 -4.11 16.28
C MET A 14 0.45 -3.51 15.24
N ILE A 15 0.10 -2.40 14.61
CA ILE A 15 0.96 -1.69 13.66
C ILE A 15 2.27 -1.29 14.34
N ARG A 16 2.22 -0.73 15.54
CA ARG A 16 3.43 -0.37 16.30
C ARG A 16 4.28 -1.59 16.66
N GLN A 17 3.65 -2.72 16.95
CA GLN A 17 4.38 -3.97 17.24
C GLN A 17 5.08 -4.50 15.98
N MET A 18 4.42 -4.47 14.82
CA MET A 18 5.02 -4.84 13.54
C MET A 18 6.19 -3.93 13.16
N LEU A 19 6.01 -2.61 13.23
CA LEU A 19 7.09 -1.66 12.95
C LEU A 19 8.31 -1.91 13.83
N ARG A 20 8.08 -2.20 15.13
CA ARG A 20 9.17 -2.52 16.06
C ARG A 20 9.87 -3.83 15.71
N ALA A 21 9.12 -4.85 15.29
CA ALA A 21 9.68 -6.13 14.83
C ALA A 21 10.57 -5.91 13.59
N ASP A 22 10.13 -5.04 12.68
CA ASP A 22 10.83 -4.72 11.43
C ASP A 22 11.93 -3.65 11.59
N ARG A 23 12.20 -3.20 12.82
CA ARG A 23 13.15 -2.11 13.13
C ARG A 23 12.85 -0.78 12.41
N ILE A 24 11.59 -0.56 12.03
CA ILE A 24 11.14 0.66 11.38
C ILE A 24 10.77 1.67 12.48
N SER A 25 11.29 2.89 12.36
CA SER A 25 10.93 3.97 13.28
C SER A 25 9.51 4.46 13.01
N LEU A 26 8.77 4.79 14.07
CA LEU A 26 7.41 5.33 13.95
C LEU A 26 7.39 6.64 13.14
N ALA A 27 8.43 7.47 13.28
CA ALA A 27 8.58 8.72 12.53
C ALA A 27 8.77 8.49 11.03
N SER A 28 9.50 7.44 10.64
CA SER A 28 9.65 7.06 9.23
C SER A 28 8.32 6.61 8.64
N PHE A 29 7.53 5.85 9.41
CA PHE A 29 6.21 5.40 8.99
C PHE A 29 5.21 6.56 8.88
N GLU A 30 5.24 7.51 9.83
CA GLU A 30 4.45 8.74 9.77
C GLU A 30 4.75 9.56 8.51
N ALA A 31 6.04 9.72 8.16
CA ALA A 31 6.43 10.43 6.94
C ALA A 31 5.91 9.75 5.66
N LEU A 32 5.87 8.42 5.63
CA LEU A 32 5.31 7.66 4.51
C LEU A 32 3.80 7.84 4.40
N LEU A 33 3.10 7.80 5.54
CA LEU A 33 1.66 8.03 5.58
C LEU A 33 1.30 9.46 5.19
N ASP A 34 2.05 10.47 5.63
CA ASP A 34 1.85 11.87 5.24
C ASP A 34 2.08 12.07 3.74
N ALA A 35 3.15 11.49 3.18
CA ALA A 35 3.41 11.52 1.76
C ALA A 35 2.30 10.83 0.94
N ALA A 36 1.82 9.67 1.41
CA ALA A 36 0.71 8.94 0.79
C ALA A 36 -0.60 9.73 0.86
N ALA A 37 -0.92 10.35 2.00
CA ALA A 37 -2.10 11.17 2.18
C ALA A 37 -2.09 12.40 1.27
N ARG A 38 -0.95 13.09 1.15
CA ARG A 38 -0.77 14.21 0.21
C ARG A 38 -0.93 13.77 -1.24
N ARG A 39 -0.42 12.59 -1.60
CA ARG A 39 -0.59 12.02 -2.94
C ARG A 39 -2.05 11.68 -3.21
N HIS A 40 -2.75 11.06 -2.26
CA HIS A 40 -4.17 10.74 -2.40
C HIS A 40 -5.04 11.99 -2.55
N ALA A 41 -4.76 13.03 -1.76
CA ALA A 41 -5.43 14.33 -1.89
C ALA A 41 -5.20 14.97 -3.28
N ARG A 42 -4.02 14.77 -3.87
CA ARG A 42 -3.69 15.27 -5.21
C ARG A 42 -4.28 14.41 -6.32
N SER A 43 -4.29 13.09 -6.16
CA SER A 43 -4.91 12.15 -7.10
C SER A 43 -6.43 12.22 -7.11
N ALA A 44 -7.08 12.65 -6.02
CA ALA A 44 -8.51 12.94 -6.01
C ALA A 44 -8.89 14.11 -6.95
N SER A 45 -7.92 14.96 -7.34
CA SER A 45 -8.10 16.00 -8.37
C SER A 45 -7.71 15.58 -9.78
N ASP A 46 -7.10 14.39 -9.95
CA ASP A 46 -6.57 13.91 -11.22
C ASP A 46 -7.00 12.45 -11.41
N GLY A 47 -8.31 12.29 -11.64
CA GLY A 47 -8.97 11.02 -11.86
C GLY A 47 -8.50 10.37 -13.16
N THR A 48 -7.34 9.73 -13.14
CA THR A 48 -7.01 8.62 -14.04
C THR A 48 -6.03 7.75 -13.29
N PHE A 49 -6.57 6.72 -12.64
CA PHE A 49 -5.82 5.53 -12.28
C PHE A 49 -5.24 4.98 -13.58
N ALA A 50 -4.05 5.42 -13.93
CA ALA A 50 -3.24 4.83 -14.97
C ALA A 50 -3.14 3.35 -14.59
N ALA A 51 -3.84 2.54 -15.37
CA ALA A 51 -3.69 1.11 -15.43
C ALA A 51 -2.20 0.82 -15.57
N SER A 52 -1.54 0.60 -14.42
CA SER A 52 -0.15 0.18 -14.36
C SER A 52 -0.15 -1.26 -14.84
N LYS A 53 -0.06 -1.40 -16.18
CA LYS A 53 0.36 -2.56 -16.95
C LYS A 53 0.74 -3.76 -16.06
N MET A 54 -0.18 -4.70 -15.94
CA MET A 54 0.14 -6.05 -15.52
C MET A 54 0.95 -6.69 -16.66
N PRO A 55 2.20 -7.13 -16.47
CA PRO A 55 2.84 -7.99 -17.45
C PRO A 55 2.17 -9.37 -17.37
N ASP A 56 1.50 -9.75 -18.45
CA ASP A 56 0.95 -11.08 -18.68
C ASP A 56 2.10 -12.10 -18.74
N SER A 57 2.37 -12.77 -17.62
CA SER A 57 3.38 -13.84 -17.56
C SER A 57 2.93 -14.93 -16.60
N TRP A 58 1.78 -15.53 -16.89
CA TRP A 58 1.44 -16.88 -16.41
C TRP A 58 0.84 -17.78 -17.51
N SER A 59 0.71 -17.31 -18.75
CA SER A 59 0.09 -18.18 -19.76
C SER A 59 1.02 -19.33 -20.19
N VAL A 60 0.53 -20.55 -19.97
CA VAL A 60 0.89 -21.84 -20.62
C VAL A 60 1.89 -22.77 -19.91
N TYR A 61 1.50 -23.28 -18.74
CA TYR A 61 1.62 -24.73 -18.45
C TYR A 61 0.25 -25.39 -18.72
N ALA A 62 -0.15 -25.45 -20.00
CA ALA A 62 -1.40 -26.08 -20.43
C ALA A 62 -1.25 -26.85 -21.76
N ALA A 63 -0.07 -27.42 -22.01
CA ALA A 63 0.17 -28.25 -23.18
C ALA A 63 1.09 -29.44 -22.81
N ALA A 64 0.56 -30.39 -22.06
CA ALA A 64 1.17 -31.71 -21.92
C ALA A 64 0.09 -32.73 -21.49
N ASN A 65 -0.87 -33.02 -22.38
CA ASN A 65 -1.63 -34.27 -22.31
C ASN A 65 -2.27 -34.63 -23.66
N ILE A 66 -1.44 -35.01 -24.62
CA ILE A 66 -1.89 -35.79 -25.80
C ILE A 66 -1.35 -37.21 -25.62
#